data_AF-A0A9P8FPR8-F1
#
_entry.id   AF-A0A9P8FPR8-F1
#
_cell.length_a   1.000
_cell.length_b   1.000
_cell.length_c   1.000
_cell.angle_alpha   90.00
_cell.angle_beta   90.00
_cell.angle_gamma   90.00
#
_symmetry.space_group_name_H-M   'P 1'
#
loop_
_entity.id
_entity.type
_entity.pdbx_description
1 polymer ?
#
loop_
_entity_poly.entity_id
_entity_poly.type
_entity_poly.pdbx_seq_one_letter_code
_entity_poly.pdbx_strand_id
1 'polypeptide(L)'
;QEEATKRYMETQRPHAPYLPSNFDFVAKNNAFTSDQLRDIFLTGQFMAVVVGFYAGNTVSLPVDPRQRMSCPKANPSRVFTPEGTVSWGGSCMSIYPVDSPGGYQMTGRTIPIFDALGWKNGFSPSRPYLFQDFDILTYYRVSEEELDVLLADFRSGRYKFEWEDIEFDMAEHNKLLADTAKEVERIRAEQAIAQAEMTKAENESLARWREEKAKNKVDDSTIESMLADPKYTTIDSPVAANVWKIMVEEKQTIKPNQTIAILEAMKLEIAVNAPADQKAAKVERLLVAPGETVNAGAHIALLKFDE
;
A
#
# COMPACT_ATOMS: atom_id res chain seq x y z
N GLN A 1 8.72 -0.42 -4.56
CA GLN A 1 7.95 -0.27 -3.29
C GLN A 1 8.00 1.16 -2.78
N GLU A 2 9.16 1.81 -2.84
CA GLU A 2 9.32 3.23 -2.49
C GLU A 2 8.31 4.14 -3.21
N GLU A 3 8.08 3.91 -4.51
CA GLU A 3 7.06 4.65 -5.26
C GLU A 3 5.64 4.48 -4.68
N ALA A 4 5.27 3.27 -4.26
CA ALA A 4 3.97 3.02 -3.64
C ALA A 4 3.86 3.71 -2.26
N THR A 5 4.94 3.75 -1.49
CA THR A 5 4.99 4.50 -0.22
C THR A 5 4.90 6.01 -0.45
N LYS A 6 5.69 6.54 -1.40
CA LYS A 6 5.66 7.95 -1.79
C LYS A 6 4.26 8.35 -2.25
N ARG A 7 3.65 7.55 -3.13
CA ARG A 7 2.27 7.73 -3.56
C ARG A 7 1.32 7.77 -2.37
N TYR A 8 1.41 6.82 -1.43
CA TYR A 8 0.56 6.82 -0.22
C TYR A 8 0.72 8.08 0.63
N MET A 9 1.94 8.58 0.78
CA MET A 9 2.22 9.82 1.50
C MET A 9 1.59 11.05 0.81
N GLU A 10 1.65 11.10 -0.52
CA GLU A 10 1.10 12.20 -1.31
C GLU A 10 -0.43 12.17 -1.44
N THR A 11 -1.02 10.97 -1.49
CA THR A 11 -2.45 10.76 -1.79
C THR A 11 -3.33 10.66 -0.55
N GLN A 12 -2.85 9.95 0.46
CA GLN A 12 -3.70 9.37 1.49
C GLN A 12 -3.32 9.87 2.87
N ARG A 13 -2.06 9.66 3.30
CA ARG A 13 -1.62 10.05 4.63
C ARG A 13 -0.14 10.46 4.63
N PRO A 14 0.17 11.76 4.77
CA PRO A 14 1.54 12.28 4.60
C PRO A 14 2.49 11.86 5.72
N HIS A 15 1.96 11.53 6.89
CA HIS A 15 2.76 11.11 8.03
C HIS A 15 2.06 10.05 8.88
N ALA A 16 2.83 9.07 9.32
CA ALA A 16 2.45 8.04 10.27
C ALA A 16 3.73 7.43 10.88
N PRO A 17 3.67 6.75 12.03
CA PRO A 17 4.84 6.08 12.61
C PRO A 17 5.46 5.03 11.68
N TYR A 18 4.65 4.47 10.76
CA TYR A 18 5.09 3.53 9.75
C TYR A 18 5.69 4.17 8.48
N LEU A 19 5.85 5.49 8.45
CA LEU A 19 6.40 6.25 7.33
C LEU A 19 7.67 7.02 7.75
N PRO A 20 8.62 7.25 6.82
CA PRO A 20 8.59 6.84 5.41
C PRO A 20 9.04 5.39 5.18
N SER A 21 9.61 4.72 6.18
CA SER A 21 10.14 3.36 6.05
C SER A 21 9.24 2.36 6.78
N ASN A 22 8.47 1.58 6.01
CA ASN A 22 7.69 0.48 6.55
C ASN A 22 8.58 -0.59 7.18
N PHE A 23 9.74 -0.89 6.57
CA PHE A 23 10.68 -1.89 7.06
C PHE A 23 11.22 -1.54 8.45
N ASP A 24 11.73 -0.31 8.61
CA ASP A 24 12.27 0.14 9.91
C ASP A 24 11.18 0.23 10.97
N PHE A 25 9.95 0.58 10.56
CA PHE A 25 8.81 0.53 11.46
C PHE A 25 8.50 -0.89 11.95
N VAL A 26 8.49 -1.91 11.08
CA VAL A 26 8.25 -3.29 11.50
C VAL A 26 9.33 -3.74 12.49
N ALA A 27 10.60 -3.40 12.22
CA ALA A 27 11.71 -3.69 13.13
C ALA A 27 11.50 -3.02 14.49
N LYS A 28 11.31 -1.69 14.49
CA LYS A 28 11.11 -0.90 15.71
C LYS A 28 9.89 -1.37 16.51
N ASN A 29 8.75 -1.62 15.85
CA ASN A 29 7.52 -2.09 16.49
C ASN A 29 7.68 -3.48 17.13
N ASN A 30 8.73 -4.23 16.79
CA ASN A 30 9.01 -5.55 17.35
C ASN A 30 10.29 -5.59 18.19
N ALA A 31 10.78 -4.42 18.64
CA ALA A 31 12.00 -4.30 19.44
C ALA A 31 13.26 -4.87 18.75
N PHE A 32 13.29 -4.80 17.41
CA PHE A 32 14.42 -5.23 16.59
C PHE A 32 15.13 -4.04 15.95
N THR A 33 16.41 -4.24 15.67
CA THR A 33 17.14 -3.47 14.66
C THR A 33 16.74 -3.91 13.26
N SER A 34 16.96 -3.05 12.27
CA SER A 34 16.72 -3.39 10.86
C SER A 34 17.60 -4.55 10.39
N ASP A 35 18.81 -4.71 10.93
CA ASP A 35 19.67 -5.86 10.67
C ASP A 35 19.03 -7.17 11.19
N GLN A 36 18.57 -7.18 12.45
CA GLN A 36 17.88 -8.34 13.03
C GLN A 36 16.63 -8.72 12.24
N LEU A 37 15.85 -7.74 11.77
CA LEU A 37 14.69 -8.03 10.92
C LEU A 37 15.11 -8.69 9.59
N ARG A 38 16.21 -8.23 8.97
CA ARG A 38 16.76 -8.87 7.77
C ARG A 38 17.20 -10.30 8.05
N ASP A 39 17.89 -10.53 9.16
CA ASP A 39 18.34 -11.85 9.57
C ASP A 39 17.16 -12.82 9.76
N ILE A 40 16.05 -12.36 10.35
CA ILE A 40 14.81 -13.16 10.47
C ILE A 40 14.29 -13.59 9.09
N PHE A 41 14.27 -12.71 8.09
CA PHE A 41 13.85 -13.11 6.74
C PHE A 41 14.80 -14.11 6.08
N LEU A 42 16.11 -13.98 6.32
CA LEU A 42 17.14 -14.81 5.68
C LEU A 42 17.42 -16.13 6.37
N THR A 43 17.01 -16.28 7.64
CA THR A 43 17.22 -17.51 8.43
C THR A 43 15.92 -18.17 8.87
N GLY A 44 14.79 -17.46 8.75
CA GLY A 44 13.49 -17.94 9.18
C GLY A 44 12.81 -18.85 8.18
N GLN A 45 11.93 -19.69 8.72
CA GLN A 45 10.98 -20.51 7.98
C GLN A 45 9.58 -19.97 8.21
N PHE A 46 8.85 -19.69 7.14
CA PHE A 46 7.52 -19.08 7.20
C PHE A 46 6.49 -20.03 6.61
N MET A 47 5.68 -20.67 7.46
CA MET A 47 4.64 -21.57 7.02
C MET A 47 3.43 -20.79 6.49
N ALA A 48 3.03 -21.03 5.24
CA ALA A 48 1.78 -20.53 4.68
C ALA A 48 0.60 -21.28 5.30
N VAL A 49 -0.03 -20.69 6.32
CA VAL A 49 -1.21 -21.30 6.98
C VAL A 49 -2.49 -21.13 6.17
N VAL A 50 -2.50 -20.17 5.23
CA VAL A 50 -3.56 -20.00 4.23
C VAL A 50 -2.93 -19.55 2.91
N VAL A 51 -3.32 -20.18 1.82
CA VAL A 51 -3.08 -19.70 0.45
C VAL A 51 -4.41 -19.40 -0.22
N GLY A 52 -4.64 -18.14 -0.57
CA GLY A 52 -5.91 -17.71 -1.15
C GLY A 52 -6.12 -16.21 -1.15
N PHE A 53 -7.25 -15.76 -0.58
CA PHE A 53 -7.73 -14.37 -0.56
C PHE A 53 -7.90 -13.72 -1.95
N TYR A 54 -6.81 -13.30 -2.59
CA TYR A 54 -6.81 -12.74 -3.93
C TYR A 54 -5.61 -13.29 -4.70
N ALA A 55 -5.88 -14.01 -5.80
CA ALA A 55 -4.86 -14.59 -6.67
C ALA A 55 -3.82 -15.50 -5.95
N GLY A 56 -4.23 -16.26 -4.93
CA GLY A 56 -3.34 -17.19 -4.22
C GLY A 56 -2.34 -16.49 -3.28
N ASN A 57 -2.73 -15.36 -2.72
CA ASN A 57 -1.97 -14.64 -1.70
C ASN A 57 -1.73 -15.53 -0.47
N THR A 58 -0.50 -15.51 0.04
CA THR A 58 -0.13 -16.24 1.26
C THR A 58 -0.46 -15.46 2.53
N VAL A 59 -0.93 -16.17 3.54
CA VAL A 59 -0.92 -15.73 4.94
C VAL A 59 0.01 -16.68 5.66
N SER A 60 1.19 -16.18 6.03
CA SER A 60 2.25 -16.99 6.59
C SER A 60 2.64 -16.55 8.00
N LEU A 61 3.08 -17.51 8.81
CA LEU A 61 3.58 -17.31 10.17
C LEU A 61 4.99 -17.90 10.31
N PRO A 62 5.90 -17.27 11.07
CA PRO A 62 7.16 -17.90 11.43
C PRO A 62 6.92 -19.20 12.19
N VAL A 63 7.60 -20.25 11.75
CA VAL A 63 7.63 -21.55 12.42
C VAL A 63 8.23 -21.37 13.81
N ASP A 64 9.40 -20.72 13.90
CA ASP A 64 10.04 -20.40 15.17
C ASP A 64 9.24 -19.33 15.94
N PRO A 65 8.74 -19.61 17.16
CA PRO A 65 7.95 -18.66 17.93
C PRO A 65 8.72 -17.39 18.31
N ARG A 66 10.05 -17.43 18.36
CA ARG A 66 10.91 -16.27 18.67
C ARG A 66 10.89 -15.22 17.57
N GLN A 67 10.65 -15.65 16.33
CA GLN A 67 10.61 -14.80 15.14
C GLN A 67 9.21 -14.23 14.85
N ARG A 68 8.17 -14.66 15.59
CA ARG A 68 6.81 -14.12 15.40
C ARG A 68 6.76 -12.65 15.79
N MET A 69 6.22 -11.85 14.88
CA MET A 69 6.09 -10.40 14.99
C MET A 69 4.63 -10.00 14.90
N SER A 70 4.31 -8.83 15.44
CA SER A 70 3.03 -8.16 15.24
C SER A 70 3.27 -6.74 14.75
N CYS A 71 2.49 -6.24 13.79
CA CYS A 71 2.47 -4.81 13.45
C CYS A 71 1.10 -4.36 12.96
N PRO A 72 0.69 -3.11 13.22
CA PRO A 72 -0.58 -2.60 12.71
C PRO A 72 -0.56 -2.47 11.18
N LYS A 73 -1.74 -2.62 10.58
CA LYS A 73 -1.95 -2.30 9.15
C LYS A 73 -1.94 -0.77 8.96
N ALA A 74 -1.58 -0.33 7.76
CA ALA A 74 -1.71 1.06 7.35
C ALA A 74 -3.16 1.55 7.51
N ASN A 75 -3.29 2.81 7.95
CA ASN A 75 -4.56 3.45 8.22
C ASN A 75 -4.60 4.86 7.58
N PRO A 76 -5.33 5.05 6.48
CA PRO A 76 -6.08 4.04 5.71
C PRO A 76 -5.15 3.05 4.97
N SER A 77 -5.72 1.98 4.40
CA SER A 77 -4.96 1.05 3.55
C SER A 77 -4.55 1.70 2.23
N ARG A 78 -3.39 1.35 1.68
CA ARG A 78 -2.95 1.82 0.36
C ARG A 78 -3.90 1.36 -0.74
N VAL A 79 -4.09 2.18 -1.76
CA VAL A 79 -4.81 1.80 -2.98
C VAL A 79 -3.96 0.97 -3.95
N PHE A 80 -2.64 1.07 -3.85
CA PHE A 80 -1.71 0.35 -4.71
C PHE A 80 -0.55 -0.24 -3.90
N THR A 81 -0.28 -1.52 -4.12
CA THR A 81 0.86 -2.29 -3.60
C THR A 81 1.39 -3.12 -4.77
N PRO A 82 2.69 -3.01 -5.11
CA PRO A 82 3.25 -3.71 -6.26
C PRO A 82 3.22 -5.23 -6.10
N GLU A 83 3.01 -5.93 -7.21
CA GLU A 83 3.17 -7.37 -7.34
C GLU A 83 4.54 -7.85 -6.82
N GLY A 84 4.52 -9.00 -6.14
CA GLY A 84 5.69 -9.62 -5.51
C GLY A 84 6.07 -9.00 -4.17
N THR A 85 5.32 -8.00 -3.67
CA THR A 85 5.60 -7.38 -2.37
C THR A 85 5.46 -8.40 -1.25
N VAL A 86 6.55 -8.62 -0.52
CA VAL A 86 6.56 -9.27 0.81
C VAL A 86 6.21 -8.21 1.85
N SER A 87 5.33 -8.56 2.77
CA SER A 87 4.75 -7.59 3.70
C SER A 87 4.38 -8.23 5.04
N TRP A 88 4.18 -7.39 6.05
CA TRP A 88 3.74 -7.81 7.38
C TRP A 88 2.50 -7.04 7.85
N GLY A 89 1.53 -7.71 8.45
CA GLY A 89 0.33 -7.07 8.98
C GLY A 89 -0.39 -7.95 10.01
N GLY A 90 -0.67 -7.38 11.17
CA GLY A 90 -0.99 -8.16 12.36
C GLY A 90 0.14 -9.14 12.65
N SER A 91 -0.22 -10.38 12.95
CA SER A 91 0.73 -11.46 13.20
C SER A 91 1.29 -12.14 11.93
N CYS A 92 0.89 -11.68 10.74
CA CYS A 92 1.05 -12.44 9.51
C CYS A 92 2.00 -11.76 8.51
N MET A 93 2.81 -12.58 7.84
CA MET A 93 3.50 -12.22 6.60
C MET A 93 2.59 -12.53 5.39
N SER A 94 2.73 -11.79 4.31
CA SER A 94 2.01 -12.04 3.05
C SER A 94 2.82 -11.60 1.84
N ILE A 95 2.71 -12.36 0.75
CA ILE A 95 3.19 -11.99 -0.59
C ILE A 95 2.00 -11.52 -1.43
N TYR A 96 2.06 -10.29 -1.96
CA TYR A 96 1.06 -9.77 -2.89
C TYR A 96 1.27 -10.41 -4.28
N PRO A 97 0.36 -11.28 -4.77
CA PRO A 97 0.60 -12.03 -5.99
C PRO A 97 0.44 -11.21 -7.27
N VAL A 98 -0.25 -10.08 -7.18
CA VAL A 98 -0.55 -9.14 -8.27
C VAL A 98 -0.61 -7.72 -7.70
N ASP A 99 -0.49 -6.72 -8.57
CA ASP A 99 -0.73 -5.32 -8.22
C ASP A 99 -2.13 -5.18 -7.61
N SER A 100 -2.20 -4.70 -6.36
CA SER A 100 -3.47 -4.63 -5.63
C SER A 100 -3.43 -3.67 -4.45
N PRO A 101 -4.59 -3.21 -3.94
CA PRO A 101 -4.65 -2.47 -2.69
C PRO A 101 -4.15 -3.29 -1.51
N GLY A 102 -3.53 -2.64 -0.52
CA GLY A 102 -2.87 -3.35 0.57
C GLY A 102 -2.71 -2.52 1.84
N GLY A 103 -2.93 -3.16 2.99
CA GLY A 103 -2.74 -2.54 4.30
C GLY A 103 -1.49 -3.02 5.03
N TYR A 104 -0.82 -4.07 4.56
CA TYR A 104 0.34 -4.63 5.27
C TYR A 104 1.56 -3.73 5.06
N GLN A 105 2.43 -3.64 6.05
CA GLN A 105 3.69 -2.90 5.96
C GLN A 105 4.61 -3.59 4.96
N MET A 106 5.11 -2.86 3.95
CA MET A 106 5.96 -3.44 2.90
C MET A 106 7.37 -3.66 3.44
N THR A 107 7.87 -4.90 3.40
CA THR A 107 9.16 -5.29 4.01
C THR A 107 10.17 -5.83 3.00
N GLY A 108 9.77 -6.11 1.77
CA GLY A 108 10.67 -6.54 0.70
C GLY A 108 9.90 -6.96 -0.54
N ARG A 109 10.58 -7.41 -1.58
CA ARG A 109 9.94 -7.83 -2.84
C ARG A 109 10.60 -9.11 -3.36
N THR A 110 9.78 -9.98 -3.92
CA THR A 110 10.16 -11.20 -4.62
C THR A 110 9.56 -11.18 -6.04
N ILE A 111 9.88 -12.19 -6.84
CA ILE A 111 9.15 -12.46 -8.09
C ILE A 111 7.69 -12.84 -7.81
N PRO A 112 6.77 -12.68 -8.78
CA PRO A 112 5.37 -13.01 -8.57
C PRO A 112 5.15 -14.49 -8.27
N ILE A 113 4.09 -14.78 -7.53
CA ILE A 113 3.71 -16.14 -7.09
C ILE A 113 2.39 -16.61 -7.73
N PHE A 114 1.96 -15.90 -8.78
CA PHE A 114 0.74 -16.15 -9.52
C PHE A 114 0.97 -15.98 -11.01
N ASP A 115 0.44 -16.91 -11.80
CA ASP A 115 0.39 -16.84 -13.25
C ASP A 115 -1.05 -16.99 -13.71
N ALA A 116 -1.68 -15.88 -14.11
CA ALA A 116 -3.10 -15.84 -14.48
C ALA A 116 -3.48 -16.85 -15.58
N LEU A 117 -2.54 -17.17 -16.46
CA LEU A 117 -2.73 -18.13 -17.56
C LEU A 117 -2.19 -19.53 -17.22
N GLY A 118 -1.45 -19.67 -16.13
CA GLY A 118 -0.92 -20.94 -15.63
C GLY A 118 -0.03 -21.70 -16.63
N TRP A 119 0.73 -21.01 -17.49
CA TRP A 119 1.60 -21.65 -18.47
C TRP A 119 3.09 -21.64 -18.09
N LYS A 120 3.49 -20.79 -17.13
CA LYS A 120 4.87 -20.71 -16.65
C LYS A 120 5.25 -21.95 -15.85
N ASN A 121 6.55 -22.24 -15.76
CA ASN A 121 7.05 -23.37 -14.96
C ASN A 121 6.57 -23.27 -13.51
N GLY A 122 6.06 -24.37 -12.97
CA GLY A 122 5.49 -24.44 -11.61
C GLY A 122 3.97 -24.18 -11.54
N PHE A 123 3.36 -23.69 -12.62
CA PHE A 123 1.94 -23.39 -12.68
C PHE A 123 1.20 -24.31 -13.66
N SER A 124 -0.13 -24.31 -13.56
CA SER A 124 -1.04 -24.93 -14.54
C SER A 124 -2.32 -24.11 -14.66
N PRO A 125 -3.12 -24.24 -15.73
CA PRO A 125 -4.40 -23.53 -15.83
C PRO A 125 -5.36 -23.81 -14.66
N SER A 126 -5.28 -25.01 -14.06
CA SER A 126 -6.04 -25.40 -12.87
C SER A 126 -5.40 -24.95 -11.55
N ARG A 127 -4.12 -24.56 -11.57
CA ARG A 127 -3.35 -24.10 -10.40
C ARG A 127 -2.48 -22.90 -10.80
N PRO A 128 -3.10 -21.72 -10.98
CA PRO A 128 -2.39 -20.50 -11.37
C PRO A 128 -1.63 -19.83 -10.21
N TYR A 129 -1.61 -20.44 -9.03
CA TYR A 129 -0.91 -19.95 -7.83
C TYR A 129 0.19 -20.95 -7.41
N LEU A 130 1.27 -20.44 -6.84
CA LEU A 130 2.47 -21.23 -6.56
C LEU A 130 2.32 -22.16 -5.34
N PHE A 131 1.85 -21.60 -4.23
CA PHE A 131 1.88 -22.27 -2.92
C PHE A 131 0.62 -23.08 -2.62
N GLN A 132 0.74 -23.99 -1.65
CA GLN A 132 -0.34 -24.71 -1.00
C GLN A 132 -0.34 -24.41 0.50
N ASP A 133 -1.46 -24.70 1.16
CA ASP A 133 -1.52 -24.62 2.63
C ASP A 133 -0.45 -25.56 3.23
N PHE A 134 0.25 -25.05 4.23
CA PHE A 134 1.38 -25.63 4.95
C PHE A 134 2.73 -25.67 4.22
N ASP A 135 2.83 -25.12 3.01
CA ASP A 135 4.14 -24.89 2.39
C ASP A 135 5.01 -23.98 3.28
N ILE A 136 6.32 -24.23 3.32
CA ILE A 136 7.28 -23.44 4.06
C ILE A 136 8.05 -22.55 3.09
N LEU A 137 8.02 -21.25 3.34
CA LEU A 137 8.74 -20.25 2.58
C LEU A 137 10.06 -19.92 3.28
N THR A 138 11.13 -19.86 2.51
CA THR A 138 12.45 -19.36 2.91
C THR A 138 12.90 -18.31 1.91
N TYR A 139 13.66 -17.32 2.35
CA TYR A 139 14.14 -16.25 1.49
C TYR A 139 15.66 -16.20 1.48
N TYR A 140 16.21 -15.79 0.34
CA TYR A 140 17.61 -15.41 0.19
C TYR A 140 17.69 -13.99 -0.35
N ARG A 141 18.82 -13.33 -0.08
CA ARG A 141 19.03 -11.95 -0.51
C ARG A 141 19.52 -11.91 -1.95
N VAL A 142 18.97 -10.99 -2.72
CA VAL A 142 19.44 -10.58 -4.05
C VAL A 142 19.56 -9.06 -4.12
N SER A 143 20.30 -8.55 -5.10
CA SER A 143 20.28 -7.13 -5.47
C SER A 143 18.99 -6.79 -6.25
N GLU A 144 18.73 -5.51 -6.47
CA GLU A 144 17.61 -5.07 -7.29
C GLU A 144 17.81 -5.46 -8.76
N GLU A 145 19.04 -5.35 -9.28
CA GLU A 145 19.39 -5.75 -10.64
C GLU A 145 19.25 -7.26 -10.83
N GLU A 146 19.64 -8.06 -9.84
CA GLU A 146 19.42 -9.51 -9.85
C GLU A 146 17.92 -9.82 -9.85
N LEU A 147 17.13 -9.15 -9.00
CA LEU A 147 15.67 -9.32 -8.98
C LEU A 147 15.03 -8.97 -10.33
N ASP A 148 15.50 -7.93 -11.03
CA ASP A 148 15.03 -7.56 -12.36
C ASP A 148 15.29 -8.67 -13.40
N VAL A 149 16.45 -9.33 -13.32
CA VAL A 149 16.75 -10.49 -14.17
C VAL A 149 15.78 -11.64 -13.86
N LEU A 150 15.57 -11.97 -12.58
CA LEU A 150 14.64 -13.03 -12.19
C LEU A 150 13.19 -12.71 -12.61
N LEU A 151 12.80 -11.44 -12.54
CA LEU A 151 11.50 -10.97 -13.03
C LEU A 151 11.36 -11.13 -14.55
N ALA A 152 12.40 -10.83 -15.32
CA ALA A 152 12.39 -11.04 -16.76
C ALA A 152 12.30 -12.54 -17.13
N ASP A 153 13.01 -13.39 -16.39
CA ASP A 153 12.91 -14.84 -16.55
C ASP A 153 11.53 -15.38 -16.15
N PHE A 154 10.92 -14.86 -15.07
CA PHE A 154 9.57 -15.23 -14.69
C PHE A 154 8.55 -14.83 -15.77
N ARG A 155 8.61 -13.58 -16.24
CA ARG A 155 7.70 -13.05 -17.28
C ARG A 155 7.79 -13.82 -18.60
N SER A 156 8.99 -14.26 -18.97
CA SER A 156 9.23 -15.08 -20.16
C SER A 156 8.97 -16.57 -19.96
N GLY A 157 8.62 -17.01 -18.76
CA GLY A 157 8.38 -18.41 -18.41
C GLY A 157 9.64 -19.28 -18.30
N ARG A 158 10.83 -18.66 -18.27
CA ARG A 158 12.11 -19.36 -18.11
C ARG A 158 12.48 -19.62 -16.65
N TYR A 159 11.99 -18.81 -15.73
CA TYR A 159 12.26 -19.00 -14.31
C TYR A 159 11.76 -20.36 -13.85
N LYS A 160 12.53 -21.03 -13.00
CA LYS A 160 12.16 -22.30 -12.37
C LYS A 160 12.29 -22.11 -10.87
N PHE A 161 11.18 -22.25 -10.16
CA PHE A 161 11.22 -22.23 -8.70
C PHE A 161 11.97 -23.47 -8.18
N GLU A 162 12.62 -23.29 -7.04
CA GLU A 162 13.26 -24.36 -6.29
C GLU A 162 12.38 -24.69 -5.09
N TRP A 163 12.09 -25.97 -4.92
CA TRP A 163 11.34 -26.50 -3.79
C TRP A 163 11.71 -27.96 -3.57
N GLU A 164 11.44 -28.44 -2.36
CA GLU A 164 11.62 -29.82 -1.95
C GLU A 164 10.38 -30.31 -1.20
N ASP A 165 10.06 -31.59 -1.36
CA ASP A 165 8.99 -32.22 -0.58
C ASP A 165 9.54 -32.55 0.82
N ILE A 166 8.88 -32.03 1.85
CA ILE A 166 9.26 -32.23 3.25
C ILE A 166 8.06 -32.68 4.08
N GLU A 167 8.34 -33.25 5.26
CA GLU A 167 7.35 -33.50 6.29
C GLU A 167 7.56 -32.52 7.45
N PHE A 168 6.50 -31.81 7.85
CA PHE A 168 6.55 -30.95 9.02
C PHE A 168 6.25 -31.75 10.29
N ASP A 169 7.29 -32.04 11.08
CA ASP A 169 7.15 -32.79 12.33
C ASP A 169 6.56 -31.90 13.45
N MET A 170 5.29 -32.14 13.75
CA MET A 170 4.57 -31.46 14.83
C MET A 170 5.15 -31.76 16.22
N ALA A 171 5.73 -32.94 16.44
CA ALA A 171 6.36 -33.30 17.72
C ALA A 171 7.66 -32.50 17.92
N GLU A 172 8.48 -32.37 16.88
CA GLU A 172 9.67 -31.51 16.89
C GLU A 172 9.29 -30.04 17.12
N HIS A 173 8.29 -29.53 16.41
CA HIS A 173 7.80 -28.17 16.61
C HIS A 173 7.27 -27.95 18.04
N ASN A 174 6.49 -28.89 18.60
CA ASN A 174 6.00 -28.78 19.98
C ASN A 174 7.15 -28.76 21.01
N LYS A 175 8.23 -29.49 20.75
CA LYS A 175 9.44 -29.42 21.56
C LYS A 175 10.11 -28.06 21.44
N LEU A 176 10.25 -27.51 20.23
CA LEU A 176 10.76 -26.14 20.02
C LEU A 176 9.95 -25.10 20.82
N LEU A 177 8.61 -25.21 20.81
CA LEU A 177 7.74 -24.32 21.60
C LEU A 177 8.03 -24.41 23.10
N ALA A 178 8.19 -25.62 23.64
CA ALA A 178 8.48 -25.84 25.05
C ALA A 178 9.87 -25.33 25.44
N ASP A 179 10.89 -25.66 24.63
CA ASP A 179 12.29 -25.33 24.89
C ASP A 179 12.54 -23.82 24.82
N THR A 180 11.80 -23.09 23.98
CA THR A 180 11.95 -21.63 23.80
C THR A 180 10.97 -20.79 24.61
N ALA A 181 10.06 -21.40 25.39
CA ALA A 181 8.96 -20.69 26.03
C ALA A 181 9.38 -19.46 26.87
N LYS A 182 10.44 -19.60 27.69
CA LYS A 182 10.97 -18.50 28.52
C LYS A 182 11.62 -17.40 27.69
N GLU A 183 12.29 -17.76 26.60
CA GLU A 183 12.89 -16.80 25.68
C GLU A 183 11.80 -16.00 24.97
N VAL A 184 10.77 -16.68 24.48
CA VAL A 184 9.60 -16.06 23.84
C VAL A 184 8.88 -15.13 24.81
N GLU A 185 8.70 -15.51 26.08
CA GLU A 185 8.10 -14.63 27.10
C GLU A 185 8.87 -13.30 27.23
N ARG A 186 10.21 -13.36 27.29
CA ARG A 186 11.06 -12.17 27.33
C ARG A 186 10.92 -11.32 26.06
N ILE A 187 10.97 -11.96 24.88
CA ILE A 187 10.81 -11.26 23.59
C ILE A 187 9.45 -10.56 23.54
N ARG A 188 8.37 -11.21 23.99
CA ARG A 188 7.02 -10.60 24.02
C ARG A 188 6.95 -9.42 24.98
N ALA A 189 7.62 -9.47 26.13
CA ALA A 189 7.67 -8.34 27.05
C ALA A 189 8.38 -7.13 26.42
N GLU A 190 9.51 -7.34 25.74
CA GLU A 190 10.24 -6.29 25.01
C GLU A 190 9.40 -5.71 23.86
N GLN A 191 8.75 -6.58 23.07
CA GLN A 191 7.84 -6.18 22.00
C GLN A 191 6.65 -5.36 22.52
N ALA A 192 6.07 -5.73 23.66
CA ALA A 192 4.93 -5.02 24.24
C ALA A 192 5.26 -3.56 24.59
N ILE A 193 6.47 -3.29 25.06
CA ILE A 193 6.95 -1.93 25.34
C ILE A 193 7.04 -1.13 24.03
N ALA A 194 7.70 -1.68 23.02
CA ALA A 194 7.85 -1.03 21.72
C ALA A 194 6.48 -0.77 21.04
N GLN A 195 5.56 -1.72 21.13
CA GLN A 195 4.21 -1.60 20.56
C GLN A 195 3.37 -0.55 21.28
N ALA A 196 3.52 -0.41 22.60
CA ALA A 196 2.84 0.64 23.36
C ALA A 196 3.30 2.04 22.92
N GLU A 197 4.61 2.22 22.72
CA GLU A 197 5.16 3.47 22.17
C GLU A 197 4.64 3.76 20.76
N MET A 198 4.63 2.75 19.87
CA MET A 198 4.13 2.93 18.50
C MET A 198 2.63 3.23 18.46
N THR A 199 1.85 2.62 19.36
CA THR A 199 0.41 2.89 19.50
C THR A 199 0.16 4.34 19.91
N LYS A 200 0.94 4.85 20.87
CA LYS A 200 0.88 6.26 21.28
C LYS A 200 1.22 7.18 20.11
N ALA A 201 2.32 6.92 19.42
CA ALA A 201 2.76 7.71 18.26
C ALA A 201 1.73 7.69 17.11
N GLU A 202 1.04 6.57 16.91
CA GLU A 202 -0.02 6.46 15.88
C GLU A 202 -1.24 7.30 16.26
N ASN A 203 -1.66 7.28 17.52
CA ASN A 203 -2.79 8.09 17.99
C ASN A 203 -2.50 9.59 17.87
N GLU A 204 -1.29 10.03 18.25
CA GLU A 204 -0.86 11.42 18.11
C GLU A 204 -0.79 11.85 16.63
N SER A 205 -0.21 11.00 15.78
CA SER A 205 -0.14 11.25 14.33
C SER A 205 -1.53 11.32 13.69
N LEU A 206 -2.44 10.44 14.10
CA LEU A 206 -3.80 10.39 13.58
C LEU A 206 -4.62 11.62 14.01
N ALA A 207 -4.46 12.08 15.26
CA ALA A 207 -5.09 13.30 15.75
C ALA A 207 -4.62 14.53 14.96
N ARG A 208 -3.30 14.70 14.81
CA ARG A 208 -2.73 15.78 14.00
C ARG A 208 -3.26 15.79 12.58
N TRP A 209 -3.26 14.62 11.92
CA TRP A 209 -3.76 14.50 10.55
C TRP A 209 -5.24 14.88 10.41
N ARG A 210 -6.07 14.51 11.39
CA ARG A 210 -7.50 14.90 11.41
C ARG A 210 -7.69 16.41 11.59
N GLU A 211 -6.88 17.05 12.43
CA GLU A 211 -6.91 18.50 12.62
C GLU A 211 -6.47 19.25 11.36
N GLU A 212 -5.42 18.79 10.69
CA GLU A 212 -4.95 19.34 9.41
C GLU A 212 -6.04 19.26 8.34
N LYS A 213 -6.68 18.08 8.20
CA LYS A 213 -7.82 17.90 7.29
C LYS A 213 -9.01 18.81 7.60
N ALA A 214 -9.24 19.13 8.88
CA ALA A 214 -10.34 20.02 9.26
C ALA A 214 -10.07 21.49 8.90
N LYS A 215 -8.79 21.92 8.94
CA LYS A 215 -8.39 23.31 8.63
C LYS A 215 -8.42 23.63 7.14
N ASN A 216 -8.23 22.64 6.27
CA ASN A 216 -8.17 22.83 4.81
C ASN A 216 -9.55 22.83 4.12
N LYS A 217 -10.67 22.93 4.85
CA LYS A 217 -11.97 23.10 4.19
C LYS A 217 -12.17 24.55 3.77
N VAL A 218 -12.24 24.79 2.45
CA VAL A 218 -12.56 26.10 1.87
C VAL A 218 -14.05 26.42 2.10
N ASP A 219 -14.36 27.70 2.31
CA ASP A 219 -15.72 28.23 2.53
C ASP A 219 -16.47 28.40 1.20
N ASP A 220 -17.56 27.64 1.03
CA ASP A 220 -18.38 27.57 -0.20
C ASP A 220 -19.10 28.90 -0.54
N SER A 221 -19.31 29.78 0.45
CA SER A 221 -20.12 31.00 0.29
C SER A 221 -19.57 32.02 -0.73
N THR A 222 -18.26 32.01 -0.98
CA THR A 222 -17.63 32.91 -1.96
C THR A 222 -17.85 32.44 -3.40
N ILE A 223 -17.96 31.12 -3.63
CA ILE A 223 -18.09 30.52 -4.96
C ILE A 223 -19.48 30.80 -5.54
N GLU A 224 -20.53 30.65 -4.72
CA GLU A 224 -21.92 30.93 -5.13
C GLU A 224 -22.11 32.36 -5.64
N SER A 225 -21.38 33.33 -5.06
CA SER A 225 -21.43 34.73 -5.50
C SER A 225 -20.81 34.97 -6.88
N MET A 226 -19.78 34.20 -7.23
CA MET A 226 -19.09 34.32 -8.53
C MET A 226 -19.84 33.60 -9.64
N LEU A 227 -20.50 32.48 -9.33
CA LEU A 227 -21.34 31.73 -10.27
C LEU A 227 -22.58 32.51 -10.74
N ALA A 228 -22.93 33.62 -10.08
CA ALA A 228 -24.00 34.51 -10.53
C ALA A 228 -23.66 35.25 -11.85
N ASP A 229 -22.37 35.33 -12.22
CA ASP A 229 -21.93 35.92 -13.48
C ASP A 229 -21.72 34.82 -14.54
N PRO A 230 -22.41 34.89 -15.70
CA PRO A 230 -22.40 33.85 -16.72
C PRO A 230 -21.03 33.62 -17.39
N LYS A 231 -20.03 34.49 -17.17
CA LYS A 231 -18.66 34.26 -17.65
C LYS A 231 -17.90 33.20 -16.86
N TYR A 232 -18.42 32.79 -15.70
CA TYR A 232 -17.81 31.76 -14.87
C TYR A 232 -18.57 30.44 -14.94
N THR A 233 -17.83 29.34 -14.87
CA THR A 233 -18.38 28.00 -14.72
C THR A 233 -17.48 27.18 -13.80
N THR A 234 -17.97 26.07 -13.28
CA THR A 234 -17.18 25.17 -12.43
C THR A 234 -16.88 23.85 -13.11
N ILE A 235 -15.76 23.27 -12.73
CA ILE A 235 -15.50 21.85 -12.90
C ILE A 235 -15.79 21.18 -11.57
N ASP A 236 -16.68 20.21 -11.56
CA ASP A 236 -17.16 19.57 -10.35
C ASP A 236 -16.63 18.14 -10.22
N SER A 237 -16.53 17.67 -8.98
CA SER A 237 -16.19 16.28 -8.70
C SER A 237 -17.36 15.37 -9.08
N PRO A 238 -17.19 14.38 -9.96
CA PRO A 238 -18.28 13.46 -10.33
C PRO A 238 -18.65 12.49 -9.20
N VAL A 239 -17.76 12.31 -8.22
CA VAL A 239 -17.90 11.35 -7.12
C VAL A 239 -17.36 11.91 -5.81
N ALA A 240 -17.70 11.29 -4.69
CA ALA A 240 -17.00 11.57 -3.43
C ALA A 240 -15.59 10.93 -3.49
N ALA A 241 -14.54 11.71 -3.24
CA ALA A 241 -13.16 11.31 -3.48
C ALA A 241 -12.15 12.08 -2.62
N ASN A 242 -10.91 11.60 -2.57
CA ASN A 242 -9.77 12.43 -2.19
C ASN A 242 -9.15 13.08 -3.43
N VAL A 243 -8.74 14.34 -3.34
CA VAL A 243 -8.01 15.02 -4.40
C VAL A 243 -6.55 14.56 -4.35
N TRP A 244 -6.07 13.88 -5.39
CA TRP A 244 -4.68 13.40 -5.43
C TRP A 244 -3.75 14.43 -6.07
N LYS A 245 -4.02 14.83 -7.30
CA LYS A 245 -3.18 15.78 -8.04
C LYS A 245 -4.02 16.86 -8.66
N ILE A 246 -3.51 18.07 -8.64
CA ILE A 246 -3.98 19.14 -9.51
C ILE A 246 -3.01 19.21 -10.69
N MET A 247 -3.56 19.16 -11.90
CA MET A 247 -2.81 19.06 -13.16
C MET A 247 -2.69 20.41 -13.89
N VAL A 248 -3.27 21.46 -13.31
CA VAL A 248 -3.30 22.82 -13.87
C VAL A 248 -2.99 23.86 -12.80
N GLU A 249 -2.55 25.03 -13.23
CA GLU A 249 -2.27 26.16 -12.34
C GLU A 249 -3.38 27.22 -12.42
N GLU A 250 -3.53 28.00 -11.36
CA GLU A 250 -4.36 29.20 -11.43
C GLU A 250 -3.85 30.13 -12.54
N LYS A 251 -4.78 30.76 -13.23
CA LYS A 251 -4.57 31.61 -14.40
C LYS A 251 -4.07 30.89 -15.66
N GLN A 252 -3.93 29.56 -15.65
CA GLN A 252 -3.65 28.79 -16.85
C GLN A 252 -4.87 28.75 -17.78
N THR A 253 -4.63 28.86 -19.09
CA THR A 253 -5.66 28.58 -20.11
C THR A 253 -5.72 27.09 -20.39
N ILE A 254 -6.92 26.51 -20.31
CA ILE A 254 -7.16 25.08 -20.50
C ILE A 254 -7.89 24.81 -21.81
N LYS A 255 -7.60 23.66 -22.40
CA LYS A 255 -8.22 23.15 -23.64
C LYS A 255 -9.37 22.19 -23.32
N PRO A 256 -10.30 21.96 -24.27
CA PRO A 256 -11.29 20.90 -24.13
C PRO A 256 -10.62 19.55 -23.84
N ASN A 257 -11.25 18.70 -23.02
CA ASN A 257 -10.73 17.41 -22.55
C ASN A 257 -9.39 17.44 -21.77
N GLN A 258 -8.84 18.61 -21.45
CA GLN A 258 -7.64 18.68 -20.63
C GLN A 258 -7.93 18.21 -19.20
N THR A 259 -7.08 17.35 -18.66
CA THR A 259 -7.18 16.91 -17.26
C THR A 259 -6.87 18.08 -16.31
N ILE A 260 -7.79 18.32 -15.39
CA ILE A 260 -7.73 19.40 -14.40
C ILE A 260 -7.23 18.87 -13.07
N ALA A 261 -7.77 17.73 -12.64
CA ALA A 261 -7.39 17.07 -11.40
C ALA A 261 -7.46 15.55 -11.56
N ILE A 262 -6.72 14.84 -10.71
CA ILE A 262 -6.85 13.40 -10.53
C ILE A 262 -7.39 13.17 -9.12
N LEU A 263 -8.51 12.49 -9.03
CA LEU A 263 -9.16 12.10 -7.79
C LEU A 263 -8.87 10.62 -7.48
N GLU A 264 -8.98 10.27 -6.20
CA GLU A 264 -8.93 8.90 -5.71
C GLU A 264 -10.27 8.56 -5.06
N ALA A 265 -11.02 7.64 -5.67
CA ALA A 265 -12.25 7.10 -5.09
C ALA A 265 -12.34 5.60 -5.35
N MET A 266 -12.87 4.85 -4.38
CA MET A 266 -13.05 3.40 -4.50
C MET A 266 -11.76 2.65 -4.92
N LYS A 267 -10.61 3.18 -4.50
CA LYS A 267 -9.27 2.66 -4.83
C LYS A 267 -8.89 2.76 -6.32
N LEU A 268 -9.57 3.62 -7.05
CA LEU A 268 -9.31 3.92 -8.46
C LEU A 268 -8.92 5.38 -8.61
N GLU A 269 -8.11 5.65 -9.64
CA GLU A 269 -7.78 6.99 -10.09
C GLU A 269 -8.88 7.47 -11.05
N ILE A 270 -9.38 8.67 -10.83
CA ILE A 270 -10.44 9.27 -11.63
C ILE A 270 -9.93 10.61 -12.14
N ALA A 271 -9.61 10.68 -13.43
CA ALA A 271 -9.25 11.92 -14.08
C ALA A 271 -10.50 12.79 -14.26
N VAL A 272 -10.47 14.00 -13.69
CA VAL A 272 -11.49 15.03 -13.93
C VAL A 272 -10.98 15.92 -15.05
N ASN A 273 -11.68 15.86 -16.19
CA ASN A 273 -11.33 16.58 -17.40
C ASN A 273 -12.27 17.76 -17.62
N ALA A 274 -11.77 18.80 -18.29
CA ALA A 274 -12.63 19.84 -18.84
C ALA A 274 -13.60 19.23 -19.88
N PRO A 275 -14.88 19.66 -19.94
CA PRO A 275 -15.84 19.21 -20.94
C PRO A 275 -15.30 19.27 -22.37
N ALA A 276 -15.70 18.31 -23.20
CA ALA A 276 -15.24 18.19 -24.58
C ALA A 276 -15.75 19.33 -25.49
N ASP A 277 -16.92 19.88 -25.15
CA ASP A 277 -17.65 20.93 -25.85
C ASP A 277 -17.35 22.34 -25.32
N GLN A 278 -16.58 22.44 -24.24
CA GLN A 278 -16.20 23.72 -23.64
C GLN A 278 -15.24 24.51 -24.56
N LYS A 279 -15.42 25.84 -24.64
CA LYS A 279 -14.42 26.76 -25.25
C LYS A 279 -13.15 26.86 -24.39
N ALA A 280 -12.05 27.33 -24.98
CA ALA A 280 -10.87 27.66 -24.19
C ALA A 280 -11.26 28.61 -23.03
N ALA A 281 -10.87 28.25 -21.82
CA ALA A 281 -11.20 28.99 -20.60
C ALA A 281 -9.96 29.11 -19.73
N LYS A 282 -9.93 30.14 -18.88
CA LYS A 282 -8.87 30.36 -17.91
C LYS A 282 -9.28 29.79 -16.56
N VAL A 283 -8.39 29.06 -15.90
CA VAL A 283 -8.60 28.64 -14.51
C VAL A 283 -8.53 29.90 -13.64
N GLU A 284 -9.67 30.43 -13.21
CA GLU A 284 -9.70 31.64 -12.40
C GLU A 284 -9.20 31.36 -10.99
N ARG A 285 -9.61 30.22 -10.43
CA ARG A 285 -9.26 29.78 -9.08
C ARG A 285 -9.36 28.27 -8.94
N LEU A 286 -8.43 27.68 -8.19
CA LEU A 286 -8.55 26.30 -7.72
C LEU A 286 -9.29 26.30 -6.38
N LEU A 287 -10.30 25.46 -6.26
CA LEU A 287 -11.21 25.44 -5.11
C LEU A 287 -10.90 24.31 -4.13
N VAL A 288 -9.97 23.45 -4.52
CA VAL A 288 -9.50 22.30 -3.73
C VAL A 288 -7.99 22.18 -3.84
N ALA A 289 -7.37 21.60 -2.81
CA ALA A 289 -5.94 21.29 -2.79
C ALA A 289 -5.69 19.77 -2.73
N PRO A 290 -4.51 19.29 -3.18
CA PRO A 290 -4.09 17.91 -2.95
C PRO A 290 -4.22 17.49 -1.47
N GLY A 291 -4.80 16.31 -1.22
CA GLY A 291 -5.05 15.76 0.10
C GLY A 291 -6.42 16.09 0.70
N GLU A 292 -7.19 17.00 0.09
CA GLU A 292 -8.56 17.31 0.52
C GLU A 292 -9.56 16.21 0.12
N THR A 293 -10.65 16.11 0.86
CA THR A 293 -11.76 15.18 0.59
C THR A 293 -12.95 15.97 0.07
N VAL A 294 -13.46 15.59 -1.09
CA VAL A 294 -14.58 16.21 -1.78
C VAL A 294 -15.78 15.28 -1.83
N ASN A 295 -17.00 15.83 -1.82
CA ASN A 295 -18.22 15.09 -2.11
C ASN A 295 -18.51 15.08 -3.61
N ALA A 296 -19.41 14.20 -4.06
CA ALA A 296 -19.94 14.30 -5.41
C ALA A 296 -20.66 15.65 -5.59
N GLY A 297 -20.38 16.33 -6.70
CA GLY A 297 -20.87 17.67 -7.02
C GLY A 297 -20.06 18.82 -6.39
N ALA A 298 -19.04 18.55 -5.56
CA ALA A 298 -18.21 19.61 -5.02
C ALA A 298 -17.37 20.28 -6.11
N HIS A 299 -17.22 21.61 -6.06
CA HIS A 299 -16.48 22.38 -7.05
C HIS A 299 -14.96 22.20 -6.89
N ILE A 300 -14.27 21.82 -7.97
CA ILE A 300 -12.81 21.59 -8.02
C ILE A 300 -12.09 22.84 -8.53
N ALA A 301 -12.60 23.45 -9.60
CA ALA A 301 -12.00 24.62 -10.21
C ALA A 301 -13.07 25.57 -10.72
N LEU A 302 -12.84 26.87 -10.55
CA LEU A 302 -13.60 27.94 -11.19
C LEU A 302 -12.91 28.32 -12.49
N LEU A 303 -13.65 28.24 -13.59
CA LEU A 303 -13.20 28.63 -14.91
C LEU A 303 -13.83 29.95 -15.31
N LYS A 304 -13.08 30.76 -16.05
CA LYS A 304 -13.52 32.00 -16.66
C LYS A 304 -13.38 31.91 -18.17
N PHE A 305 -14.46 32.16 -18.89
CA PHE A 305 -14.41 32.32 -20.33
C PHE A 305 -13.95 33.73 -20.70
N ASP A 306 -13.09 33.82 -21.71
CA ASP A 306 -12.83 35.09 -22.37
C ASP A 306 -14.06 35.47 -23.21
N GLU A 307 -14.45 36.75 -23.17
CA GLU A 307 -15.59 37.31 -23.94
C GLU A 307 -15.45 37.09 -25.45
#